data_AF-A0A543EAP4-F1
#
_entry.id   AF-A0A543EAP4-F1
#
_cell.length_a   1.000
_cell.length_b   1.000
_cell.length_c   1.000
_cell.angle_alpha   90.00
_cell.angle_beta   90.00
_cell.angle_gamma   90.00
#
_symmetry.space_group_name_H-M   'P 1'
#
loop_
_entity.id
_entity.type
_entity.pdbx_description
1 polymer ?
#
loop_
_entity_poly.entity_id
_entity_poly.type
_entity_poly.pdbx_seq_one_letter_code
_entity_poly.pdbx_strand_id
1 'polypeptide(L)'
;MTSSFEPPALGRRLTINTVVRRHQIEATRTRSLWDDESELHSAQLVERFSRAVREAIPGARLTWALSWGALTDESPRYRDIRRLLAEIVRETGDDVTFVPGGFFANLYGTRDEVAADISDAVERVADEMGVSPRSLVAGFLSADNIARAREQGIRTVQGNIWSQFDIDLQDGDGSLAYPYYPSRHHFLVPGRREDRVDAVQLDGWTVDLVAARSAGMSSDYNSRLGLGPIETLHRLPRADALRELKATSAAHLNDRNVERNGLGWLTVNYEISEVARGLETDAGMLDAWAGWLRWLAAEWADLEVPTIGEFGEQWRGIHADNEDLAYLLQQEGSGVQASRAGETVTWFMTTDFRLGVVEAEGRAEVFDFTAYSAGAREPVELGDRRWSLLGEINQKRTRPQDEPVPLGRFLTAHSDVDASLAERYSAAPELARLRGLA
;
A
#
# COMPACT_ATOMS: atom_id res chain seq x y z
N MET A 1 18.22 -30.74 -19.36
CA MET A 1 17.66 -30.69 -18.00
C MET A 1 17.35 -29.23 -17.73
N THR A 2 16.16 -28.80 -18.12
CA THR A 2 15.63 -27.46 -17.82
C THR A 2 15.31 -27.44 -16.33
N SER A 3 16.19 -26.83 -15.55
CA SER A 3 15.90 -26.49 -14.17
C SER A 3 14.73 -25.50 -14.20
N SER A 4 13.53 -25.97 -13.86
CA SER A 4 12.41 -25.10 -13.53
C SER A 4 12.85 -24.31 -12.31
N PHE A 5 13.24 -23.05 -12.53
CA PHE A 5 13.48 -22.12 -11.43
C PHE A 5 12.11 -21.81 -10.84
N GLU A 6 11.69 -22.57 -9.83
CA GLU A 6 10.57 -22.15 -8.99
C GLU A 6 11.08 -20.95 -8.19
N PRO A 7 10.49 -19.75 -8.38
CA PRO A 7 10.88 -18.60 -7.57
C PRO A 7 10.64 -18.96 -6.10
N PRO A 8 11.52 -18.51 -5.17
CA PRO A 8 11.24 -18.68 -3.76
C PRO A 8 9.91 -18.00 -3.45
N ALA A 9 8.94 -18.75 -2.91
CA ALA A 9 7.59 -18.26 -2.70
C ALA A 9 7.40 -17.85 -1.22
N LEU A 10 6.87 -16.65 -1.00
CA LEU A 10 6.35 -16.22 0.29
C LEU A 10 4.94 -16.74 0.56
N GLY A 11 4.15 -17.01 -0.48
CA GLY A 11 2.76 -17.40 -0.31
C GLY A 11 1.86 -16.20 0.03
N ARG A 12 0.84 -16.42 0.87
CA ARG A 12 -0.18 -15.42 1.19
C ARG A 12 0.17 -14.58 2.41
N ARG A 13 0.08 -13.26 2.27
CA ARG A 13 0.41 -12.29 3.31
C ARG A 13 -0.68 -11.22 3.41
N LEU A 14 -1.04 -10.87 4.64
CA LEU A 14 -1.80 -9.67 4.95
C LEU A 14 -0.99 -8.84 5.95
N THR A 15 -0.66 -7.60 5.62
CA THR A 15 -0.08 -6.67 6.59
C THR A 15 -1.16 -5.73 7.10
N ILE A 16 -1.34 -5.70 8.42
CA ILE A 16 -2.23 -4.75 9.09
C ILE A 16 -1.38 -3.77 9.88
N ASN A 17 -1.41 -2.51 9.47
CA ASN A 17 -0.86 -1.42 10.23
C ASN A 17 -1.96 -0.48 10.72
N THR A 18 -1.67 0.28 11.76
CA THR A 18 -2.61 1.23 12.34
C THR A 18 -1.85 2.43 12.86
N VAL A 19 -2.56 3.55 12.99
CA VAL A 19 -2.01 4.82 13.46
C VAL A 19 -2.68 5.23 14.76
N VAL A 20 -1.85 5.60 15.73
CA VAL A 20 -2.22 6.41 16.88
C VAL A 20 -1.66 7.80 16.66
N ARG A 21 -2.52 8.80 16.54
CA ARG A 21 -2.10 10.19 16.28
C ARG A 21 -2.84 11.18 17.15
N ARG A 22 -2.28 12.38 17.32
CA ARG A 22 -2.93 13.44 18.06
C ARG A 22 -3.80 14.31 17.18
N HIS A 23 -3.29 14.71 16.02
CA HIS A 23 -4.07 15.44 15.04
C HIS A 23 -4.18 14.62 13.77
N GLN A 24 -5.24 14.83 12.99
CA GLN A 24 -5.48 14.07 11.77
C GLN A 24 -4.26 14.12 10.85
N ILE A 25 -3.69 15.32 10.64
CA ILE A 25 -2.45 15.53 9.91
C ILE A 25 -1.48 16.33 10.76
N GLU A 26 -0.42 15.68 11.23
CA GLU A 26 0.71 16.33 11.90
C GLU A 26 1.76 16.71 10.86
N ALA A 27 1.39 17.65 9.98
CA ALA A 27 2.17 18.12 8.82
C ALA A 27 3.67 18.29 9.13
N THR A 28 3.99 18.87 10.29
CA THR A 28 5.32 18.77 10.92
C THR A 28 5.12 18.55 12.42
N ARG A 29 6.20 18.31 13.17
CA ARG A 29 6.14 18.20 14.65
C ARG A 29 5.48 19.38 15.36
N THR A 30 5.55 20.57 14.78
CA THR A 30 5.07 21.82 15.38
C THR A 30 3.86 22.40 14.64
N ARG A 31 3.44 21.76 13.55
CA ARG A 31 2.32 22.20 12.73
C ARG A 31 1.35 21.05 12.51
N SER A 32 0.14 21.24 13.00
CA SER A 32 -0.97 20.32 12.78
C SER A 32 -2.02 20.96 11.86
N LEU A 33 -2.69 20.13 11.07
CA LEU A 33 -3.81 20.49 10.22
C LEU A 33 -5.02 19.67 10.65
N TRP A 34 -6.20 20.29 10.49
CA TRP A 34 -7.51 19.71 10.81
C TRP A 34 -7.67 19.37 12.30
N ASP A 35 -8.42 18.32 12.62
CA ASP A 35 -8.96 18.10 13.95
C ASP A 35 -7.92 17.55 14.94
N ASP A 36 -8.04 17.96 16.21
CA ASP A 36 -7.45 17.24 17.34
C ASP A 36 -8.29 15.97 17.59
N GLU A 37 -7.67 14.82 17.40
CA GLU A 37 -8.28 13.50 17.49
C GLU A 37 -8.04 12.83 18.85
N SER A 38 -7.55 13.56 19.86
CA SER A 38 -7.21 12.98 21.16
C SER A 38 -8.37 12.22 21.80
N GLU A 39 -9.59 12.74 21.70
CA GLU A 39 -10.77 12.08 22.26
C GLU A 39 -11.16 10.79 21.51
N LEU A 40 -10.68 10.62 20.27
CA LEU A 40 -10.89 9.41 19.46
C LEU A 40 -9.88 8.30 19.79
N HIS A 41 -8.92 8.54 20.66
CA HIS A 41 -7.88 7.58 21.03
C HIS A 41 -8.01 7.16 22.50
N SER A 42 -7.92 5.86 22.78
CA SER A 42 -7.80 5.36 24.14
C SER A 42 -7.11 4.01 24.17
N ALA A 43 -6.48 3.66 25.30
CA ALA A 43 -5.90 2.33 25.50
C ALA A 43 -6.97 1.23 25.33
N GLN A 44 -8.20 1.47 25.81
CA GLN A 44 -9.31 0.53 25.66
C GLN A 44 -9.67 0.29 24.17
N LEU A 45 -9.67 1.32 23.34
CA LEU A 45 -9.95 1.17 21.92
C LEU A 45 -8.82 0.44 21.19
N VAL A 46 -7.57 0.75 21.52
CA VAL A 46 -6.38 0.02 21.04
C VAL A 46 -6.47 -1.46 21.38
N GLU A 47 -6.78 -1.79 22.65
CA GLU A 47 -6.96 -3.17 23.10
C GLU A 47 -8.11 -3.86 22.34
N ARG A 48 -9.25 -3.18 22.19
CA ARG A 48 -10.42 -3.71 21.49
C ARG A 48 -10.11 -4.03 20.03
N PHE A 49 -9.42 -3.14 19.31
CA PHE A 49 -8.99 -3.35 17.94
C PHE A 49 -8.01 -4.53 17.83
N SER A 50 -6.97 -4.50 18.67
CA SER A 50 -5.93 -5.53 18.78
C SER A 50 -6.53 -6.93 19.01
N ARG A 51 -7.53 -7.01 19.90
CA ARG A 51 -8.27 -8.25 20.19
C ARG A 51 -9.14 -8.69 19.02
N ALA A 52 -9.90 -7.78 18.41
CA ALA A 52 -10.77 -8.12 17.28
C ALA A 52 -10.00 -8.73 16.10
N VAL A 53 -8.79 -8.23 15.82
CA VAL A 53 -7.91 -8.80 14.79
C VAL A 53 -7.45 -10.21 15.17
N ARG A 54 -6.94 -10.42 16.39
CA ARG A 54 -6.40 -11.73 16.82
C ARG A 54 -7.45 -12.79 17.09
N GLU A 55 -8.66 -12.40 17.48
CA GLU A 55 -9.80 -13.32 17.54
C GLU A 55 -10.24 -13.75 16.13
N ALA A 56 -10.10 -12.88 15.13
CA ALA A 56 -10.39 -13.23 13.75
C ALA A 56 -9.30 -14.07 13.10
N ILE A 57 -8.03 -13.77 13.37
CA ILE A 57 -6.86 -14.47 12.85
C ILE A 57 -5.87 -14.72 14.01
N PRO A 58 -5.93 -15.90 14.65
CA PRO A 58 -5.02 -16.25 15.73
C PRO A 58 -3.55 -16.16 15.28
N GLY A 59 -2.71 -15.52 16.10
CA GLY A 59 -1.29 -15.33 15.79
C GLY A 59 -0.97 -14.14 14.87
N ALA A 60 -1.96 -13.34 14.49
CA ALA A 60 -1.71 -12.10 13.76
C ALA A 60 -0.82 -11.12 14.55
N ARG A 61 0.14 -10.52 13.84
CA ARG A 61 1.04 -9.48 14.35
C ARG A 61 0.82 -8.19 13.59
N LEU A 62 0.65 -7.10 14.31
CA LEU A 62 0.29 -5.79 13.77
C LEU A 62 1.48 -4.82 13.84
N THR A 63 1.42 -3.78 13.02
CA THR A 63 2.33 -2.62 13.13
C THR A 63 1.60 -1.40 13.67
N TRP A 64 2.06 -0.85 14.78
CA TRP A 64 1.50 0.34 15.42
C TRP A 64 2.39 1.54 15.14
N ALA A 65 1.92 2.48 14.34
CA ALA A 65 2.63 3.72 14.07
C ALA A 65 2.11 4.84 14.98
N LEU A 66 3.01 5.47 15.73
CA LEU A 66 2.67 6.63 16.54
C LEU A 66 3.12 7.91 15.83
N SER A 67 2.27 8.93 15.83
CA SER A 67 2.69 10.28 15.41
C SER A 67 3.59 10.92 16.46
N TRP A 68 4.19 12.07 16.12
CA TRP A 68 5.05 12.79 17.06
C TRP A 68 4.25 13.27 18.28
N GLY A 69 3.03 13.77 18.04
CA GLY A 69 2.09 14.12 19.10
C GLY A 69 1.77 12.93 19.99
N ALA A 70 1.46 11.76 19.43
CA ALA A 70 1.17 10.56 20.23
C ALA A 70 2.38 10.06 21.04
N LEU A 71 3.60 10.22 20.52
CA LEU A 71 4.85 9.87 21.22
C LEU A 71 5.19 10.82 22.37
N THR A 72 4.85 12.10 22.25
CA THR A 72 5.31 13.14 23.18
C THR A 72 4.23 13.68 24.12
N ASP A 73 2.97 13.35 23.88
CA ASP A 73 1.89 13.81 24.75
C ASP A 73 1.96 13.10 26.11
N GLU A 74 2.05 13.92 27.18
CA GLU A 74 2.20 13.47 28.56
C GLU A 74 0.86 13.32 29.30
N SER A 75 -0.27 13.51 28.61
CA SER A 75 -1.57 13.25 29.22
C SER A 75 -1.72 11.77 29.62
N PRO A 76 -2.54 11.47 30.65
CA PRO A 76 -2.79 10.08 31.05
C PRO A 76 -3.20 9.19 29.88
N ARG A 77 -4.01 9.73 28.95
CA ARG A 77 -4.53 9.02 27.78
C ARG A 77 -3.42 8.43 26.91
N TYR A 78 -2.48 9.26 26.45
CA TYR A 78 -1.40 8.77 25.57
C TYR A 78 -0.36 7.97 26.34
N ARG A 79 -0.09 8.31 27.61
CA ARG A 79 0.78 7.50 28.47
C ARG A 79 0.25 6.08 28.67
N ASP A 80 -1.06 5.93 28.84
CA ASP A 80 -1.69 4.63 28.98
C ASP A 80 -1.73 3.87 27.64
N ILE A 81 -1.93 4.55 26.51
CA ILE A 81 -1.78 3.93 25.17
C ILE A 81 -0.36 3.41 24.97
N ARG A 82 0.67 4.22 25.23
CA ARG A 82 2.07 3.81 25.05
C ARG A 82 2.45 2.64 25.95
N ARG A 83 1.99 2.65 27.20
CA ARG A 83 2.17 1.51 28.14
C ARG A 83 1.54 0.23 27.59
N LEU A 84 0.28 0.30 27.13
CA LEU A 84 -0.41 -0.85 26.55
C LEU A 84 0.29 -1.35 25.29
N LEU A 85 0.75 -0.47 24.40
CA LEU A 85 1.48 -0.88 23.20
C LEU A 85 2.79 -1.60 23.53
N ALA A 86 3.55 -1.11 24.52
CA ALA A 86 4.75 -1.80 25.00
C ALA A 86 4.43 -3.21 25.56
N GLU A 87 3.27 -3.38 26.20
CA GLU A 87 2.78 -4.68 26.65
C GLU A 87 2.43 -5.59 25.47
N ILE A 88 1.61 -5.10 24.53
CA ILE A 88 1.20 -5.84 23.32
C ILE A 88 2.42 -6.31 22.53
N VAL A 89 3.41 -5.45 22.30
CA VAL A 89 4.65 -5.79 21.57
C VAL A 89 5.38 -6.95 22.24
N ARG A 90 5.56 -6.90 23.57
CA ARG A 90 6.25 -7.98 24.30
C ARG A 90 5.49 -9.30 24.28
N GLU A 91 4.16 -9.24 24.32
CA GLU A 91 3.30 -10.43 24.41
C GLU A 91 3.05 -11.10 23.06
N THR A 92 2.95 -10.31 21.99
CA THR A 92 2.43 -10.78 20.71
C THR A 92 3.45 -10.72 19.58
N GLY A 93 4.56 -9.99 19.75
CA GLY A 93 5.53 -9.77 18.69
C GLY A 93 5.11 -8.73 17.66
N ASP A 94 4.17 -7.85 18.01
CA ASP A 94 3.84 -6.67 17.19
C ASP A 94 5.05 -5.74 17.01
N ASP A 95 4.98 -4.92 15.97
CA ASP A 95 5.95 -3.85 15.70
C ASP A 95 5.39 -2.50 16.16
N VAL A 96 6.25 -1.63 16.69
CA VAL A 96 5.92 -0.24 16.99
C VAL A 96 6.90 0.66 16.25
N THR A 97 6.35 1.63 15.53
CA THR A 97 7.12 2.55 14.70
C THR A 97 6.52 3.95 14.69
N PHE A 98 7.04 4.81 13.82
CA PHE A 98 6.69 6.20 13.64
C PHE A 98 5.87 6.41 12.35
N VAL A 99 4.92 7.35 12.42
CA VAL A 99 4.26 7.94 11.25
C VAL A 99 4.63 9.42 11.10
N PRO A 100 5.55 9.76 10.18
CA PRO A 100 5.88 11.16 9.90
C PRO A 100 4.74 11.84 9.15
N GLY A 101 4.42 13.09 9.52
CA GLY A 101 3.57 13.96 8.69
C GLY A 101 2.10 13.57 8.60
N GLY A 102 1.63 12.56 9.35
CA GLY A 102 0.30 11.97 9.13
C GLY A 102 0.11 11.54 7.67
N PHE A 103 1.10 10.84 7.09
CA PHE A 103 1.19 10.38 5.69
C PHE A 103 1.77 11.37 4.67
N PHE A 104 1.92 12.65 4.99
CA PHE A 104 2.30 13.69 4.02
C PHE A 104 3.53 14.51 4.45
N ALA A 105 4.52 13.85 5.05
CA ALA A 105 5.68 14.52 5.65
C ALA A 105 6.42 15.43 4.66
N ASN A 106 6.72 14.92 3.46
CA ASN A 106 7.46 15.67 2.45
C ASN A 106 6.64 16.73 1.70
N LEU A 107 5.33 16.80 1.91
CA LEU A 107 4.52 17.91 1.42
C LEU A 107 4.78 19.19 2.23
N TYR A 108 5.10 19.04 3.52
CA TYR A 108 5.18 20.19 4.45
C TYR A 108 6.55 20.38 5.09
N GLY A 109 7.36 19.33 5.21
CA GLY A 109 8.71 19.36 5.77
C GLY A 109 9.78 19.16 4.71
N THR A 110 10.91 19.84 4.89
CA THR A 110 12.12 19.59 4.08
C THR A 110 12.65 18.19 4.35
N ARG A 111 13.45 17.65 3.41
CA ARG A 111 14.10 16.35 3.58
C ARG A 111 14.95 16.30 4.86
N ASP A 112 15.61 17.39 5.23
CA ASP A 112 16.40 17.45 6.47
C ASP A 112 15.54 17.43 7.73
N GLU A 113 14.45 18.20 7.77
CA GLU A 113 13.51 18.20 8.88
C GLU A 113 12.86 16.82 9.04
N VAL A 114 12.36 16.23 7.95
CA VAL A 114 11.73 14.90 7.99
C VAL A 114 12.72 13.83 8.47
N ALA A 115 13.99 13.89 8.06
CA ALA A 115 15.00 12.96 8.52
C ALA A 115 15.33 13.12 10.01
N ALA A 116 15.39 14.36 10.51
CA ALA A 116 15.57 14.64 11.94
C ALA A 116 14.37 14.14 12.76
N ASP A 117 13.16 14.36 12.27
CA ASP A 117 11.93 13.89 12.91
C ASP A 117 11.88 12.37 13.01
N ILE A 118 12.28 11.67 11.94
CA ILE A 118 12.42 10.21 11.94
C ILE A 118 13.46 9.76 12.97
N SER A 119 14.63 10.40 12.99
CA SER A 119 15.73 10.03 13.91
C SER A 119 15.31 10.11 15.37
N ASP A 120 14.77 11.25 15.77
CA ASP A 120 14.35 11.46 17.14
C ASP A 120 13.17 10.56 17.53
N ALA A 121 12.25 10.29 16.59
CA ALA A 121 11.13 9.40 16.86
C ALA A 121 11.56 7.94 17.01
N VAL A 122 12.51 7.48 16.19
CA VAL A 122 13.10 6.12 16.28
C VAL A 122 13.81 5.93 17.62
N GLU A 123 14.60 6.92 18.05
CA GLU A 123 15.25 6.91 19.38
C GLU A 123 14.22 6.86 20.50
N ARG A 124 13.19 7.71 20.44
CA ARG A 124 12.15 7.74 21.46
C ARG A 124 11.33 6.46 21.53
N VAL A 125 11.00 5.84 20.39
CA VAL A 125 10.34 4.53 20.38
C VAL A 125 11.23 3.47 21.02
N ALA A 126 12.54 3.47 20.73
CA ALA A 126 13.48 2.56 21.36
C ALA A 126 13.54 2.70 22.88
N ASP A 127 13.57 3.94 23.37
CA ASP A 127 13.59 4.23 24.80
C ASP A 127 12.29 3.86 25.52
N GLU A 128 11.14 4.19 24.94
CA GLU A 128 9.84 4.00 25.60
C GLU A 128 9.30 2.57 25.49
N MET A 129 9.51 1.93 24.34
CA MET A 129 8.92 0.63 24.02
C MET A 129 9.92 -0.52 24.19
N GLY A 130 11.22 -0.22 24.31
CA GLY A 130 12.27 -1.23 24.41
C GLY A 130 12.51 -2.01 23.11
N VAL A 131 12.10 -1.45 21.96
CA VAL A 131 12.27 -2.06 20.63
C VAL A 131 12.91 -1.09 19.67
N SER A 132 13.84 -1.55 18.83
CA SER A 132 14.39 -0.73 17.75
C SER A 132 13.54 -0.88 16.50
N PRO A 133 12.81 0.18 16.06
CA PRO A 133 12.00 0.12 14.85
C PRO A 133 12.83 -0.34 13.65
N ARG A 134 12.25 -1.23 12.84
CA ARG A 134 12.84 -1.67 11.56
C ARG A 134 12.01 -1.26 10.36
N SER A 135 10.81 -0.74 10.62
CA SER A 135 9.87 -0.30 9.60
C SER A 135 9.49 1.16 9.82
N LEU A 136 8.82 1.79 8.85
CA LEU A 136 8.12 3.08 8.98
C LEU A 136 6.76 3.00 8.30
N VAL A 137 5.76 3.71 8.83
CA VAL A 137 4.45 3.90 8.19
C VAL A 137 4.31 5.36 7.80
N ALA A 138 4.72 5.71 6.58
CA ALA A 138 4.97 7.10 6.19
C ALA A 138 3.97 7.67 5.18
N GLY A 139 3.12 6.86 4.54
CA GLY A 139 2.26 7.34 3.46
C GLY A 139 3.10 7.65 2.22
N PHE A 140 3.56 8.89 2.11
CA PHE A 140 4.55 9.34 1.13
C PHE A 140 5.86 9.69 1.80
N LEU A 141 6.96 9.05 1.38
CA LEU A 141 8.30 9.39 1.83
C LEU A 141 9.25 9.54 0.64
N SER A 142 9.99 10.64 0.61
CA SER A 142 10.96 10.91 -0.45
C SER A 142 12.06 9.85 -0.50
N ALA A 143 12.61 9.61 -1.68
CA ALA A 143 13.73 8.67 -1.87
C ALA A 143 14.93 9.00 -0.96
N ASP A 144 15.23 10.28 -0.79
CA ASP A 144 16.28 10.75 0.13
C ASP A 144 15.97 10.35 1.58
N ASN A 145 14.75 10.58 2.04
CA ASN A 145 14.36 10.23 3.40
C ASN A 145 14.31 8.72 3.64
N ILE A 146 13.91 7.93 2.64
CA ILE A 146 13.99 6.46 2.72
C ILE A 146 15.45 6.03 2.85
N ALA A 147 16.36 6.61 2.06
CA ALA A 147 17.79 6.30 2.13
C ALA A 147 18.40 6.67 3.49
N ARG A 148 18.05 7.83 4.04
CA ARG A 148 18.52 8.28 5.37
C ARG A 148 17.90 7.51 6.52
N ALA A 149 16.64 7.09 6.40
CA ALA A 149 16.03 6.17 7.35
C ALA A 149 16.74 4.80 7.33
N ARG A 150 17.18 4.35 6.14
CA ARG A 150 17.91 3.09 5.99
C ARG A 150 19.25 3.08 6.72
N GLU A 151 19.96 4.20 6.73
CA GLU A 151 21.20 4.39 7.49
C GLU A 151 21.00 4.22 9.01
N GLN A 152 19.78 4.44 9.49
CA GLN A 152 19.38 4.30 10.90
C GLN A 152 18.82 2.91 11.23
N GLY A 153 18.84 1.98 10.27
CA GLY A 153 18.40 0.59 10.47
C GLY A 153 16.98 0.29 10.01
N ILE A 154 16.24 1.27 9.47
CA ILE A 154 14.93 1.03 8.85
C ILE A 154 15.12 0.25 7.54
N ARG A 155 14.51 -0.93 7.42
CA ARG A 155 14.64 -1.81 6.25
C ARG A 155 13.37 -1.88 5.42
N THR A 156 12.27 -1.36 5.94
CA THR A 156 10.97 -1.39 5.28
C THR A 156 10.24 -0.08 5.51
N VAL A 157 9.62 0.46 4.48
CA VAL A 157 8.86 1.72 4.57
C VAL A 157 7.56 1.51 3.81
N GLN A 158 6.42 1.64 4.49
CA GLN A 158 5.19 2.00 3.80
C GLN A 158 5.35 3.47 3.38
N GLY A 159 5.92 3.67 2.20
CA GLY A 159 6.38 4.98 1.69
C GLY A 159 5.70 5.38 0.39
N ASN A 160 4.71 4.59 -0.02
CA ASN A 160 3.89 4.82 -1.20
C ASN A 160 2.41 4.57 -0.87
N ILE A 161 1.55 5.33 -1.55
CA ILE A 161 0.10 5.07 -1.59
C ILE A 161 -0.25 4.83 -3.06
N TRP A 162 -0.27 3.55 -3.45
CA TRP A 162 -0.35 3.17 -4.85
C TRP A 162 -1.61 3.72 -5.48
N SER A 163 -1.48 4.27 -6.69
CA SER A 163 -2.53 4.92 -7.49
C SER A 163 -3.13 6.22 -6.94
N GLN A 164 -2.69 6.77 -5.80
CA GLN A 164 -3.30 7.98 -5.27
C GLN A 164 -3.13 9.19 -6.21
N PHE A 165 -4.24 9.82 -6.59
CA PHE A 165 -4.27 11.00 -7.46
C PHE A 165 -5.58 11.80 -7.31
N ASP A 166 -5.46 13.12 -7.17
CA ASP A 166 -6.57 14.08 -7.01
C ASP A 166 -7.48 13.78 -5.82
N ILE A 167 -6.89 13.22 -4.77
CA ILE A 167 -7.55 12.88 -3.51
C ILE A 167 -6.59 13.18 -2.36
N ASP A 168 -7.16 13.63 -1.23
CA ASP A 168 -6.45 14.13 -0.07
C ASP A 168 -5.39 15.21 -0.44
N LEU A 169 -4.17 15.09 0.10
CA LEU A 169 -3.18 16.17 0.12
C LEU A 169 -2.05 16.02 -0.91
N GLN A 170 -1.73 14.80 -1.36
CA GLN A 170 -0.58 14.52 -2.23
C GLN A 170 -0.93 13.44 -3.26
N ASP A 171 -0.37 13.58 -4.46
CA ASP A 171 -0.55 12.66 -5.58
C ASP A 171 0.74 11.85 -5.80
N GLY A 172 0.64 10.52 -5.90
CA GLY A 172 1.79 9.65 -6.13
C GLY A 172 1.44 8.35 -6.86
N ASP A 173 0.71 8.48 -7.97
CA ASP A 173 0.53 7.40 -8.92
C ASP A 173 1.80 7.19 -9.76
N GLY A 174 2.09 5.96 -10.19
CA GLY A 174 3.21 5.64 -11.10
C GLY A 174 4.04 4.44 -10.70
N SER A 175 3.99 4.04 -9.44
CA SER A 175 4.76 2.93 -8.88
C SER A 175 4.19 1.54 -9.20
N LEU A 176 4.97 0.51 -8.83
CA LEU A 176 4.48 -0.86 -8.66
C LEU A 176 3.53 -0.93 -7.45
N ALA A 177 2.51 -1.79 -7.53
CA ALA A 177 1.57 -2.04 -6.43
C ALA A 177 2.13 -3.00 -5.36
N TYR A 178 3.06 -3.89 -5.76
CA TYR A 178 3.72 -4.87 -4.90
C TYR A 178 5.11 -4.38 -4.49
N PRO A 179 5.78 -5.01 -3.51
CA PRO A 179 7.01 -4.49 -2.92
C PRO A 179 8.15 -4.33 -3.92
N TYR A 180 9.01 -3.35 -3.69
CA TYR A 180 10.25 -3.14 -4.45
C TYR A 180 11.24 -2.29 -3.66
N TYR A 181 12.50 -2.27 -4.11
CA TYR A 181 13.48 -1.30 -3.64
C TYR A 181 13.36 0.00 -4.46
N PRO A 182 13.15 1.18 -3.85
CA PRO A 182 13.00 2.41 -4.61
C PRO A 182 14.34 2.93 -5.14
N SER A 183 14.27 3.82 -6.13
CA SER A 183 15.41 4.55 -6.68
C SER A 183 15.76 5.74 -5.80
N ARG A 184 17.06 6.08 -5.71
CA ARG A 184 17.56 7.29 -5.05
C ARG A 184 17.04 8.59 -5.67
N HIS A 185 16.56 8.55 -6.92
CA HIS A 185 16.08 9.73 -7.64
C HIS A 185 14.58 9.97 -7.47
N HIS A 186 13.81 8.91 -7.22
CA HIS A 186 12.36 9.00 -7.09
C HIS A 186 11.79 7.74 -6.41
N PHE A 187 11.04 7.92 -5.32
CA PHE A 187 10.50 6.80 -4.54
C PHE A 187 9.57 5.88 -5.37
N LEU A 188 8.77 6.42 -6.31
CA LEU A 188 7.93 5.63 -7.24
C LEU A 188 8.69 4.80 -8.30
N VAL A 189 10.00 5.00 -8.48
CA VAL A 189 10.79 4.27 -9.49
C VAL A 189 11.47 3.06 -8.84
N PRO A 190 11.36 1.84 -9.39
CA PRO A 190 12.19 0.71 -8.98
C PRO A 190 13.68 1.00 -9.21
N GLY A 191 14.45 1.04 -8.11
CA GLY A 191 15.88 1.32 -8.14
C GLY A 191 16.69 0.19 -8.76
N ARG A 192 17.86 0.53 -9.32
CA ARG A 192 18.79 -0.44 -9.94
C ARG A 192 20.20 -0.16 -9.50
N ARG A 193 21.00 -1.22 -9.35
CA ARG A 193 22.44 -1.11 -9.08
C ARG A 193 22.73 -0.08 -7.97
N GLU A 194 23.59 0.90 -8.22
CA GLU A 194 23.95 1.97 -7.30
C GLU A 194 22.81 2.94 -6.95
N ASP A 195 21.81 3.09 -7.83
CA ASP A 195 20.64 3.94 -7.60
C ASP A 195 19.60 3.27 -6.70
N ARG A 196 19.78 2.00 -6.33
CA ARG A 196 18.85 1.29 -5.45
C ARG A 196 19.04 1.71 -3.99
N VAL A 197 17.94 2.07 -3.33
CA VAL A 197 17.89 2.19 -1.87
C VAL A 197 17.58 0.82 -1.28
N ASP A 198 18.45 0.29 -0.40
CA ASP A 198 18.28 -1.02 0.26
C ASP A 198 17.21 -0.98 1.38
N ALA A 199 16.04 -0.45 1.11
CA ALA A 199 14.86 -0.52 1.96
C ALA A 199 13.66 -0.91 1.11
N VAL A 200 12.85 -1.87 1.55
CA VAL A 200 11.66 -2.28 0.82
C VAL A 200 10.60 -1.21 0.97
N GLN A 201 10.11 -0.73 -0.16
CA GLN A 201 8.95 0.15 -0.21
C GLN A 201 7.68 -0.66 -0.37
N LEU A 202 6.69 -0.33 0.46
CA LEU A 202 5.37 -0.95 0.50
C LEU A 202 4.29 0.09 0.18
N ASP A 203 3.22 -0.38 -0.47
CA ASP A 203 1.92 0.28 -0.46
C ASP A 203 1.29 0.27 0.95
N GLY A 204 0.31 1.13 1.20
CA GLY A 204 -0.41 1.24 2.48
C GLY A 204 -1.82 0.66 2.48
N TRP A 205 -2.52 0.68 1.34
CA TRP A 205 -3.89 0.17 1.21
C TRP A 205 -4.09 -0.48 -0.14
N THR A 206 -4.33 -1.79 -0.14
CA THR A 206 -4.72 -2.49 -1.36
C THR A 206 -6.05 -1.94 -1.86
N VAL A 207 -6.02 -1.38 -3.06
CA VAL A 207 -7.20 -0.86 -3.76
C VAL A 207 -7.72 -1.86 -4.77
N ASP A 208 -8.99 -1.72 -5.13
CA ASP A 208 -9.59 -2.39 -6.28
C ASP A 208 -8.92 -1.87 -7.57
N LEU A 209 -8.34 -2.77 -8.37
CA LEU A 209 -7.57 -2.40 -9.56
C LEU A 209 -8.43 -1.76 -10.67
N VAL A 210 -9.74 -2.00 -10.68
CA VAL A 210 -10.70 -1.41 -11.63
C VAL A 210 -11.06 0.00 -11.18
N ALA A 211 -11.40 0.19 -9.90
CA ALA A 211 -11.77 1.48 -9.32
C ALA A 211 -10.58 2.44 -9.23
N ALA A 212 -9.39 1.91 -8.96
CA ALA A 212 -8.14 2.65 -8.88
C ALA A 212 -7.75 3.39 -10.17
N ARG A 213 -8.40 3.15 -11.30
CA ARG A 213 -8.17 3.95 -12.53
C ARG A 213 -8.78 5.35 -12.43
N SER A 214 -9.81 5.56 -11.61
CA SER A 214 -10.41 6.88 -11.44
C SER A 214 -9.48 7.84 -10.69
N ALA A 215 -9.65 9.14 -10.93
CA ALA A 215 -9.05 10.22 -10.15
C ALA A 215 -10.07 10.74 -9.13
N GLY A 216 -9.62 11.06 -7.91
CA GLY A 216 -10.47 11.69 -6.91
C GLY A 216 -11.63 10.83 -6.41
N MET A 217 -12.66 11.50 -5.91
CA MET A 217 -13.90 10.89 -5.43
C MET A 217 -15.11 11.80 -5.69
N SER A 218 -16.30 11.21 -5.69
CA SER A 218 -17.58 11.91 -5.69
C SER A 218 -18.57 11.24 -4.72
N SER A 219 -19.86 11.59 -4.80
CA SER A 219 -20.92 10.83 -4.14
C SER A 219 -21.07 9.41 -4.71
N ASP A 220 -20.67 9.20 -5.97
CA ASP A 220 -21.01 8.02 -6.74
C ASP A 220 -19.83 7.06 -6.89
N TYR A 221 -18.61 7.54 -6.66
CA TYR A 221 -17.39 6.73 -6.72
C TYR A 221 -16.28 7.22 -5.81
N ASN A 222 -15.31 6.34 -5.54
CA ASN A 222 -14.07 6.69 -4.87
C ASN A 222 -12.88 5.94 -5.50
N SER A 223 -11.83 6.66 -5.91
CA SER A 223 -10.60 6.06 -6.45
C SER A 223 -9.77 5.26 -5.43
N ARG A 224 -10.04 5.43 -4.13
CA ARG A 224 -9.43 4.67 -3.03
C ARG A 224 -10.25 3.45 -2.59
N LEU A 225 -11.30 3.08 -3.34
CA LEU A 225 -12.09 1.88 -3.08
C LEU A 225 -11.18 0.62 -3.08
N GLY A 226 -11.40 -0.28 -2.12
CA GLY A 226 -10.64 -1.52 -1.97
C GLY A 226 -10.73 -2.03 -0.54
N LEU A 227 -9.59 -2.22 0.14
CA LEU A 227 -9.56 -2.74 1.51
C LEU A 227 -9.71 -1.66 2.60
N GLY A 228 -9.62 -0.38 2.24
CA GLY A 228 -9.80 0.75 3.14
C GLY A 228 -11.19 0.75 3.81
N PRO A 229 -11.29 0.74 5.15
CA PRO A 229 -12.59 0.76 5.84
C PRO A 229 -13.38 2.04 5.63
N ILE A 230 -12.72 3.18 5.42
CA ILE A 230 -13.35 4.47 5.14
C ILE A 230 -14.16 4.39 3.84
N GLU A 231 -13.57 3.86 2.77
CA GLU A 231 -14.20 3.77 1.46
C GLU A 231 -15.22 2.64 1.35
N THR A 232 -15.11 1.64 2.22
CA THR A 232 -16.01 0.48 2.23
C THR A 232 -16.98 0.53 3.39
N LEU A 233 -16.58 0.01 4.54
CA LEU A 233 -17.46 -0.24 5.67
C LEU A 233 -18.12 1.04 6.22
N HIS A 234 -17.47 2.20 6.11
CA HIS A 234 -18.03 3.46 6.61
C HIS A 234 -19.00 4.13 5.64
N ARG A 235 -18.78 3.96 4.33
CA ARG A 235 -19.51 4.70 3.27
C ARG A 235 -20.53 3.88 2.52
N LEU A 236 -20.38 2.56 2.46
CA LEU A 236 -21.21 1.69 1.66
C LEU A 236 -22.24 0.93 2.51
N PRO A 237 -23.38 0.54 1.91
CA PRO A 237 -24.21 -0.51 2.50
C PRO A 237 -23.36 -1.74 2.80
N ARG A 238 -23.57 -2.36 3.97
CA ARG A 238 -22.73 -3.45 4.48
C ARG A 238 -22.53 -4.60 3.48
N ALA A 239 -23.57 -4.94 2.72
CA ALA A 239 -23.49 -5.99 1.70
C ALA A 239 -22.52 -5.63 0.56
N ASP A 240 -22.52 -4.37 0.13
CA ASP A 240 -21.64 -3.87 -0.92
C ASP A 240 -20.21 -3.72 -0.41
N ALA A 241 -20.02 -3.21 0.82
CA ALA A 241 -18.71 -3.16 1.47
C ALA A 241 -18.07 -4.55 1.57
N LEU A 242 -18.82 -5.56 2.03
CA LEU A 242 -18.30 -6.93 2.13
C LEU A 242 -18.07 -7.58 0.77
N ARG A 243 -18.85 -7.23 -0.27
CA ARG A 243 -18.59 -7.69 -1.64
C ARG A 243 -17.26 -7.13 -2.15
N GLU A 244 -17.05 -5.84 -1.94
CA GLU A 244 -15.84 -5.13 -2.37
C GLU A 244 -14.59 -5.68 -1.66
N LEU A 245 -14.61 -5.74 -0.33
CA LEU A 245 -13.51 -6.30 0.47
C LEU A 245 -13.12 -7.71 -0.01
N LYS A 246 -14.11 -8.57 -0.30
CA LYS A 246 -13.87 -9.94 -0.78
C LYS A 246 -13.34 -9.99 -2.20
N ALA A 247 -13.89 -9.19 -3.11
CA ALA A 247 -13.47 -9.14 -4.51
C ALA A 247 -12.01 -8.69 -4.62
N THR A 248 -11.67 -7.57 -3.96
CA THR A 248 -10.30 -7.05 -3.91
C THR A 248 -9.34 -8.03 -3.22
N SER A 249 -9.76 -8.70 -2.14
CA SER A 249 -8.94 -9.74 -1.51
C SER A 249 -8.66 -10.93 -2.44
N ALA A 250 -9.69 -11.42 -3.13
CA ALA A 250 -9.58 -12.57 -4.02
C ALA A 250 -8.70 -12.29 -5.24
N ALA A 251 -8.69 -11.06 -5.76
CA ALA A 251 -7.81 -10.67 -6.87
C ALA A 251 -6.31 -10.84 -6.54
N HIS A 252 -5.94 -10.75 -5.26
CA HIS A 252 -4.56 -10.84 -4.78
C HIS A 252 -4.20 -12.20 -4.16
N LEU A 253 -5.15 -12.86 -3.49
CA LEU A 253 -4.89 -14.09 -2.72
C LEU A 253 -5.30 -15.38 -3.44
N ASN A 254 -5.91 -15.34 -4.61
CA ASN A 254 -6.22 -16.57 -5.34
C ASN A 254 -4.95 -17.38 -5.69
N ASP A 255 -5.10 -18.71 -5.86
CA ASP A 255 -3.97 -19.63 -6.12
C ASP A 255 -3.13 -19.19 -7.31
N ARG A 256 -3.78 -18.77 -8.40
CA ARG A 256 -3.10 -18.33 -9.63
C ARG A 256 -2.21 -17.12 -9.39
N ASN A 257 -2.66 -16.13 -8.62
CA ASN A 257 -1.87 -14.94 -8.31
C ASN A 257 -0.65 -15.30 -7.43
N VAL A 258 -0.86 -16.17 -6.43
CA VAL A 258 0.21 -16.61 -5.53
C VAL A 258 1.24 -17.47 -6.27
N GLU A 259 0.80 -18.44 -7.05
CA GLU A 259 1.66 -19.31 -7.87
C GLU A 259 2.52 -18.47 -8.82
N ARG A 260 1.91 -17.50 -9.50
CA ARG A 260 2.59 -16.73 -10.54
C ARG A 260 3.58 -15.71 -9.98
N ASN A 261 3.22 -15.02 -8.91
CA ASN A 261 4.07 -13.97 -8.34
C ASN A 261 4.97 -14.49 -7.21
N GLY A 262 4.83 -15.76 -6.79
CA GLY A 262 5.40 -16.28 -5.55
C GLY A 262 4.82 -15.63 -4.28
N LEU A 263 3.83 -14.75 -4.44
CA LEU A 263 3.31 -13.85 -3.42
C LEU A 263 1.85 -13.50 -3.74
N GLY A 264 0.97 -13.66 -2.76
CA GLY A 264 -0.30 -12.96 -2.71
C GLY A 264 -0.26 -12.00 -1.52
N TRP A 265 -0.39 -10.71 -1.77
CA TRP A 265 -0.23 -9.71 -0.70
C TRP A 265 -1.38 -8.72 -0.67
N LEU A 266 -1.90 -8.54 0.55
CA LEU A 266 -2.83 -7.51 0.95
C LEU A 266 -2.18 -6.61 2.00
N THR A 267 -2.48 -5.32 1.96
CA THR A 267 -2.10 -4.37 3.01
C THR A 267 -3.24 -3.44 3.33
N VAL A 268 -3.37 -3.09 4.61
CA VAL A 268 -4.38 -2.14 5.06
C VAL A 268 -3.87 -1.35 6.27
N ASN A 269 -4.02 -0.04 6.18
CA ASN A 269 -4.01 0.81 7.36
C ASN A 269 -5.44 1.02 7.85
N TYR A 270 -5.66 0.87 9.16
CA TYR A 270 -6.89 1.31 9.79
C TYR A 270 -6.56 2.11 11.04
N GLU A 271 -6.66 3.43 10.95
CA GLU A 271 -6.32 4.37 12.01
C GLU A 271 -7.26 4.22 13.20
N ILE A 272 -6.72 4.32 14.42
CA ILE A 272 -7.53 4.16 15.64
C ILE A 272 -8.63 5.22 15.75
N SER A 273 -8.40 6.44 15.28
CA SER A 273 -9.44 7.45 15.19
C SER A 273 -10.56 7.09 14.23
N GLU A 274 -10.26 6.42 13.11
CA GLU A 274 -11.27 5.96 12.16
C GLU A 274 -12.03 4.74 12.68
N VAL A 275 -11.41 3.90 13.53
CA VAL A 275 -12.14 2.88 14.29
C VAL A 275 -13.16 3.54 15.21
N ALA A 276 -12.79 4.61 15.92
CA ALA A 276 -13.71 5.35 16.78
C ALA A 276 -14.89 5.95 16.00
N ARG A 277 -14.61 6.67 14.90
CA ARG A 277 -15.64 7.28 14.03
C ARG A 277 -16.57 6.22 13.42
N GLY A 278 -16.00 5.11 12.98
CA GLY A 278 -16.76 3.98 12.44
C GLY A 278 -17.71 3.38 13.49
N LEU A 279 -17.26 3.22 14.74
CA LEU A 279 -18.07 2.70 15.84
C LEU A 279 -19.17 3.66 16.30
N GLU A 280 -18.96 4.98 16.18
CA GLU A 280 -19.99 5.97 16.44
C GLU A 280 -21.12 5.90 15.41
N THR A 281 -20.77 5.60 14.15
CA THR A 281 -21.74 5.49 13.05
C THR A 281 -22.45 4.14 13.01
N ASP A 282 -21.70 3.04 13.18
CA ASP A 282 -22.22 1.67 13.27
C ASP A 282 -21.49 0.91 14.39
N ALA A 283 -22.20 0.61 15.49
CA ALA A 283 -21.63 -0.13 16.61
C ALA A 283 -21.11 -1.53 16.22
N GLY A 284 -21.63 -2.11 15.12
CA GLY A 284 -21.19 -3.37 14.54
C GLY A 284 -20.10 -3.24 13.48
N MET A 285 -19.47 -2.06 13.34
CA MET A 285 -18.40 -1.79 12.37
C MET A 285 -17.21 -2.73 12.56
N LEU A 286 -16.70 -2.81 13.79
CA LEU A 286 -15.54 -3.64 14.12
C LEU A 286 -15.85 -5.14 13.95
N ASP A 287 -17.11 -5.55 14.17
CA ASP A 287 -17.57 -6.92 13.90
C ASP A 287 -17.62 -7.22 12.40
N ALA A 288 -17.95 -6.22 11.57
CA ALA A 288 -17.91 -6.33 10.10
C ALA A 288 -16.48 -6.56 9.63
N TRP A 289 -15.57 -5.71 10.12
CA TRP A 289 -14.14 -5.78 9.86
C TRP A 289 -13.56 -7.14 10.27
N ALA A 290 -13.77 -7.56 11.52
CA ALA A 290 -13.33 -8.86 12.01
C ALA A 290 -14.02 -10.03 11.26
N GLY A 291 -15.24 -9.83 10.78
CA GLY A 291 -15.95 -10.79 9.94
C GLY A 291 -15.28 -11.01 8.58
N TRP A 292 -14.77 -9.95 7.94
CA TRP A 292 -13.96 -10.06 6.73
C TRP A 292 -12.65 -10.79 7.01
N LEU A 293 -11.94 -10.45 8.09
CA LEU A 293 -10.71 -11.15 8.49
C LEU A 293 -10.95 -12.65 8.74
N ARG A 294 -12.03 -13.02 9.42
CA ARG A 294 -12.40 -14.44 9.60
C ARG A 294 -12.69 -15.14 8.28
N TRP A 295 -13.30 -14.44 7.33
CA TRP A 295 -13.52 -14.99 6.00
C TRP A 295 -12.19 -15.23 5.27
N LEU A 296 -11.22 -14.29 5.35
CA LEU A 296 -9.88 -14.51 4.78
C LEU A 296 -9.22 -15.77 5.35
N ALA A 297 -9.24 -15.93 6.67
CA ALA A 297 -8.62 -17.08 7.34
C ALA A 297 -9.30 -18.41 7.00
N ALA A 298 -10.62 -18.38 6.77
CA ALA A 298 -11.38 -19.56 6.37
C ALA A 298 -11.17 -19.93 4.91
N GLU A 299 -11.04 -18.93 4.03
CA GLU A 299 -10.79 -19.12 2.59
C GLU A 299 -9.35 -19.57 2.33
N TRP A 300 -8.38 -18.99 3.05
CA TRP A 300 -6.95 -19.24 2.88
C TRP A 300 -6.30 -19.61 4.22
N ALA A 301 -6.29 -20.90 4.52
CA ALA A 301 -5.73 -21.43 5.76
C ALA A 301 -4.21 -21.20 5.92
N ASP A 302 -3.50 -20.92 4.83
CA ASP A 302 -2.09 -20.58 4.76
C ASP A 302 -1.80 -19.06 4.83
N LEU A 303 -2.83 -18.23 5.04
CA LEU A 303 -2.66 -16.78 5.20
C LEU A 303 -1.88 -16.46 6.48
N GLU A 304 -0.74 -15.79 6.32
CA GLU A 304 0.01 -15.22 7.44
C GLU A 304 -0.24 -13.71 7.56
N VAL A 305 -0.27 -13.22 8.80
CA VAL A 305 -0.42 -11.80 9.12
C VAL A 305 0.81 -11.29 9.88
N PRO A 306 1.95 -11.06 9.20
CA PRO A 306 3.15 -10.49 9.79
C PRO A 306 3.04 -8.97 9.97
N THR A 307 3.95 -8.40 10.77
CA THR A 307 4.18 -6.95 10.77
C THR A 307 4.75 -6.52 9.41
N ILE A 308 4.65 -5.22 9.06
CA ILE A 308 5.23 -4.75 7.79
C ILE A 308 6.75 -4.93 7.75
N GLY A 309 7.44 -4.80 8.89
CA GLY A 309 8.90 -4.98 8.97
C GLY A 309 9.31 -6.44 8.78
N GLU A 310 8.54 -7.39 9.33
CA GLU A 310 8.75 -8.81 9.11
C GLU A 310 8.47 -9.21 7.66
N PHE A 311 7.35 -8.74 7.11
CA PHE A 311 7.01 -8.96 5.70
C PHE A 311 8.09 -8.43 4.77
N GLY A 312 8.58 -7.22 5.03
CA GLY A 312 9.68 -6.63 4.29
C GLY A 312 10.93 -7.49 4.34
N GLU A 313 11.37 -7.95 5.51
CA GLU A 313 12.54 -8.85 5.61
C GLU A 313 12.32 -10.20 4.94
N GLN A 314 11.11 -10.77 5.00
CA GLN A 314 10.75 -11.98 4.27
C GLN A 314 10.93 -11.78 2.75
N TRP A 315 10.41 -10.67 2.22
CA TRP A 315 10.55 -10.32 0.80
C TRP A 315 12.01 -10.06 0.42
N ARG A 316 12.77 -9.33 1.24
CA ARG A 316 14.22 -9.11 1.02
C ARG A 316 15.02 -10.43 1.03
N GLY A 317 14.57 -11.40 1.81
CA GLY A 317 15.20 -12.72 1.90
C GLY A 317 15.13 -13.51 0.59
N ILE A 318 14.14 -13.22 -0.27
CA ILE A 318 13.95 -13.89 -1.55
C ILE A 318 14.22 -12.98 -2.77
N HIS A 319 14.19 -11.66 -2.60
CA HIS A 319 14.51 -10.67 -3.62
C HIS A 319 15.74 -9.84 -3.21
N ALA A 320 16.90 -10.19 -3.78
CA ALA A 320 18.15 -9.47 -3.54
C ALA A 320 18.18 -8.08 -4.19
N ASP A 321 17.42 -7.90 -5.27
CA ASP A 321 17.28 -6.67 -6.04
C ASP A 321 15.91 -6.65 -6.75
N ASN A 322 15.74 -5.74 -7.71
CA ASN A 322 14.52 -5.63 -8.47
C ASN A 322 14.58 -6.31 -9.86
N GLU A 323 15.72 -6.84 -10.33
CA GLU A 323 15.93 -7.21 -11.75
C GLU A 323 14.91 -8.24 -12.26
N ASP A 324 14.57 -9.20 -11.41
CA ASP A 324 13.65 -10.31 -11.72
C ASP A 324 12.18 -10.00 -11.36
N LEU A 325 11.85 -8.77 -10.94
CA LEU A 325 10.46 -8.46 -10.61
C LEU A 325 9.56 -8.49 -11.85
N ALA A 326 8.51 -9.30 -11.77
CA ALA A 326 7.51 -9.47 -12.82
C ALA A 326 6.15 -9.78 -12.19
N TYR A 327 5.55 -8.77 -11.56
CA TYR A 327 4.22 -8.89 -10.99
C TYR A 327 3.16 -8.83 -12.10
N LEU A 328 2.13 -9.66 -11.97
CA LEU A 328 0.88 -9.44 -12.69
C LEU A 328 -0.28 -9.71 -11.75
N LEU A 329 -1.26 -8.84 -11.87
CA LEU A 329 -2.46 -8.82 -11.06
C LEU A 329 -3.64 -8.72 -12.00
N GLN A 330 -4.72 -9.44 -11.72
CA GLN A 330 -5.93 -9.36 -12.50
C GLN A 330 -7.15 -9.27 -11.58
N GLN A 331 -8.06 -8.37 -11.91
CA GLN A 331 -9.31 -8.19 -11.18
C GLN A 331 -10.47 -7.95 -12.15
N GLU A 332 -11.54 -8.71 -11.97
CA GLU A 332 -12.84 -8.40 -12.53
C GLU A 332 -13.56 -7.42 -11.59
N GLY A 333 -14.27 -6.44 -12.16
CA GLY A 333 -14.97 -5.45 -11.36
C GLY A 333 -16.08 -6.07 -10.50
N SER A 334 -16.11 -5.69 -9.22
CA SER A 334 -17.03 -6.21 -8.19
C SER A 334 -18.49 -5.79 -8.40
N GLY A 335 -18.73 -4.81 -9.28
CA GLY A 335 -20.02 -4.14 -9.48
C GLY A 335 -20.32 -3.07 -8.42
N VAL A 336 -19.37 -2.73 -7.56
CA VAL A 336 -19.52 -1.72 -6.50
C VAL A 336 -18.87 -0.41 -6.93
N GLN A 337 -19.66 0.67 -7.01
CA GLN A 337 -19.21 2.01 -7.39
C GLN A 337 -18.33 2.01 -8.67
N ALA A 338 -17.07 2.47 -8.59
CA ALA A 338 -16.14 2.53 -9.72
C ALA A 338 -15.54 1.17 -10.10
N SER A 339 -15.77 0.12 -9.32
CA SER A 339 -15.43 -1.25 -9.69
C SER A 339 -16.49 -1.81 -10.65
N ARG A 340 -16.36 -1.46 -11.93
CA ARG A 340 -17.38 -1.70 -12.95
C ARG A 340 -17.50 -3.17 -13.33
N ALA A 341 -18.67 -3.76 -13.15
CA ALA A 341 -18.96 -5.12 -13.59
C ALA A 341 -18.78 -5.28 -15.11
N GLY A 342 -18.26 -6.43 -15.54
CA GLY A 342 -17.97 -6.72 -16.94
C GLY A 342 -16.66 -6.12 -17.47
N GLU A 343 -15.92 -5.36 -16.66
CA GLU A 343 -14.54 -4.99 -16.94
C GLU A 343 -13.57 -5.94 -16.22
N THR A 344 -12.52 -6.38 -16.91
CA THR A 344 -11.38 -7.07 -16.30
C THR A 344 -10.12 -6.25 -16.50
N VAL A 345 -9.46 -5.84 -15.42
CA VAL A 345 -8.19 -5.14 -15.45
C VAL A 345 -7.05 -6.12 -15.21
N THR A 346 -6.04 -6.07 -16.07
CA THR A 346 -4.78 -6.82 -15.92
C THR A 346 -3.62 -5.83 -15.86
N TRP A 347 -2.81 -5.96 -14.82
CA TRP A 347 -1.56 -5.22 -14.66
C TRP A 347 -0.37 -6.12 -14.93
N PHE A 348 0.62 -5.62 -15.65
CA PHE A 348 1.96 -6.18 -15.78
C PHE A 348 2.94 -5.16 -15.20
N MET A 349 3.77 -5.58 -14.26
CA MET A 349 4.56 -4.67 -13.42
C MET A 349 5.96 -5.24 -13.26
N THR A 350 6.93 -4.60 -13.87
CA THR A 350 8.33 -5.01 -13.89
C THR A 350 9.23 -3.89 -13.37
N THR A 351 10.51 -4.16 -13.23
CA THR A 351 11.54 -3.13 -12.98
C THR A 351 11.59 -2.07 -14.06
N ASP A 352 11.23 -2.42 -15.31
CA ASP A 352 11.37 -1.57 -16.50
C ASP A 352 10.13 -0.72 -16.76
N PHE A 353 8.94 -1.23 -16.46
CA PHE A 353 7.69 -0.53 -16.70
C PHE A 353 6.54 -1.14 -15.90
N ARG A 354 5.44 -0.39 -15.81
CA ARG A 354 4.10 -0.94 -15.58
C ARG A 354 3.20 -0.72 -16.79
N LEU A 355 2.33 -1.68 -17.04
CA LEU A 355 1.35 -1.70 -18.13
C LEU A 355 0.00 -2.16 -17.57
N GLY A 356 -1.02 -1.32 -17.72
CA GLY A 356 -2.40 -1.63 -17.37
C GLY A 356 -3.23 -1.85 -18.62
N VAL A 357 -3.93 -3.00 -18.70
CA VAL A 357 -4.83 -3.34 -19.80
C VAL A 357 -6.21 -3.63 -19.25
N VAL A 358 -7.25 -3.06 -19.86
CA VAL A 358 -8.65 -3.37 -19.55
C VAL A 358 -9.27 -4.17 -20.69
N GLU A 359 -9.94 -5.26 -20.33
CA GLU A 359 -10.82 -6.02 -21.21
C GLU A 359 -12.27 -5.66 -20.90
N ALA A 360 -12.99 -5.14 -21.89
CA ALA A 360 -14.41 -4.82 -21.80
C ALA A 360 -15.07 -4.94 -23.17
N GLU A 361 -16.27 -5.54 -23.24
CA GLU A 361 -17.05 -5.67 -24.49
C GLU A 361 -16.26 -6.31 -25.66
N GLY A 362 -15.37 -7.27 -25.35
CA GLY A 362 -14.53 -7.94 -26.34
C GLY A 362 -13.36 -7.10 -26.88
N ARG A 363 -13.07 -5.94 -26.28
CA ARG A 363 -11.92 -5.09 -26.61
C ARG A 363 -10.88 -5.15 -25.49
N ALA A 364 -9.61 -5.15 -25.86
CA ALA A 364 -8.48 -5.01 -24.95
C ALA A 364 -7.76 -3.67 -25.22
N GLU A 365 -7.76 -2.78 -24.24
CA GLU A 365 -7.22 -1.42 -24.36
C GLU A 365 -6.19 -1.14 -23.25
N VAL A 366 -5.04 -0.58 -23.63
CA VAL A 366 -4.02 -0.10 -22.69
C VAL A 366 -4.51 1.21 -22.09
N PHE A 367 -4.68 1.25 -20.77
CA PHE A 367 -5.09 2.43 -20.03
C PHE A 367 -3.95 3.03 -19.18
N ASP A 368 -2.85 2.32 -18.99
CA ASP A 368 -1.66 2.83 -18.33
C ASP A 368 -0.42 2.23 -18.99
N PHE A 369 0.57 3.06 -19.29
CA PHE A 369 1.92 2.66 -19.59
C PHE A 369 2.89 3.68 -19.01
N THR A 370 3.64 3.24 -18.01
CA THR A 370 4.69 4.04 -17.36
C THR A 370 6.00 3.28 -17.41
N ALA A 371 6.90 3.73 -18.28
CA ALA A 371 8.28 3.25 -18.32
C ALA A 371 9.11 3.92 -17.22
N TYR A 372 9.89 3.13 -16.50
CA TYR A 372 10.77 3.60 -15.45
C TYR A 372 12.09 4.07 -16.04
N SER A 373 12.24 5.39 -16.13
CA SER A 373 13.46 6.03 -16.64
C SER A 373 14.32 6.58 -15.51
N ALA A 374 15.63 6.66 -15.76
CA ALA A 374 16.58 7.32 -14.86
C ALA A 374 16.38 8.86 -14.75
N GLY A 375 15.46 9.43 -15.54
CA GLY A 375 15.21 10.88 -15.57
C GLY A 375 14.13 11.39 -14.60
N ALA A 376 13.40 10.48 -13.94
CA ALA A 376 12.37 10.87 -12.96
C ALA A 376 12.98 11.65 -11.79
N ARG A 377 12.31 12.74 -11.37
CA ARG A 377 12.75 13.57 -10.25
C ARG A 377 11.57 13.94 -9.38
N GLU A 378 11.77 13.83 -8.07
CA GLU A 378 10.81 14.32 -7.09
C GLU A 378 10.77 15.86 -7.07
N PRO A 379 9.64 16.45 -6.68
CA PRO A 379 9.58 17.87 -6.36
C PRO A 379 10.59 18.27 -5.28
N VAL A 380 11.03 19.52 -5.36
CA VAL A 380 11.94 20.16 -4.38
C VAL A 380 11.21 21.24 -3.59
N GLU A 381 10.19 21.86 -4.18
CA GLU A 381 9.40 22.91 -3.54
C GLU A 381 8.42 22.31 -2.52
N LEU A 382 8.42 22.86 -1.30
CA LEU A 382 7.43 22.51 -0.28
C LEU A 382 6.03 22.90 -0.75
N GLY A 383 5.05 22.05 -0.47
CA GLY A 383 3.66 22.24 -0.87
C GLY A 383 3.33 21.78 -2.29
N ASP A 384 4.31 21.32 -3.09
CA ASP A 384 3.99 20.68 -4.37
C ASP A 384 3.41 19.28 -4.14
N ARG A 385 2.11 19.13 -4.42
CA ARG A 385 1.39 17.85 -4.29
C ARG A 385 1.70 16.85 -5.40
N ARG A 386 2.33 17.26 -6.51
CA ARG A 386 2.43 16.47 -7.74
C ARG A 386 3.69 15.60 -7.77
N TRP A 387 3.64 14.44 -7.10
CA TRP A 387 4.77 13.48 -7.05
C TRP A 387 4.56 12.27 -7.96
N SER A 388 3.52 12.28 -8.79
CA SER A 388 3.17 11.13 -9.65
C SER A 388 4.10 10.98 -10.86
N LEU A 389 4.38 9.74 -11.24
CA LEU A 389 4.93 9.38 -12.56
C LEU A 389 3.76 9.05 -13.49
N LEU A 390 3.37 10.01 -14.33
CA LEU A 390 2.22 9.84 -15.23
C LEU A 390 2.53 9.01 -16.49
N GLY A 391 3.80 8.71 -16.77
CA GLY A 391 4.17 7.91 -17.94
C GLY A 391 3.68 8.48 -19.27
N GLU A 392 3.59 7.61 -20.26
CA GLU A 392 3.07 7.92 -21.60
C GLU A 392 1.55 7.95 -21.61
N ILE A 393 0.93 6.92 -21.02
CA ILE A 393 -0.51 6.80 -20.79
C ILE A 393 -0.68 6.61 -19.29
N ASN A 394 -1.49 7.43 -18.64
CA ASN A 394 -1.78 7.30 -17.22
C ASN A 394 -3.22 6.85 -16.97
N GLN A 395 -3.41 5.92 -16.04
CA GLN A 395 -4.74 5.40 -15.70
C GLN A 395 -5.77 6.47 -15.34
N LYS A 396 -5.34 7.63 -14.82
CA LYS A 396 -6.22 8.71 -14.33
C LYS A 396 -6.90 9.51 -15.42
N ARG A 397 -6.45 9.38 -16.67
CA ARG A 397 -7.06 10.03 -17.84
C ARG A 397 -7.21 11.55 -17.70
N THR A 398 -6.19 12.20 -17.13
CA THR A 398 -6.20 13.66 -16.88
C THR A 398 -5.54 14.47 -17.99
N ARG A 399 -4.88 13.81 -18.95
CA ARG A 399 -4.22 14.43 -20.11
C ARG A 399 -4.80 13.89 -21.42
N PRO A 400 -4.79 14.65 -22.53
CA PRO A 400 -5.32 14.18 -23.81
C PRO A 400 -4.67 12.88 -24.33
N GLN A 401 -3.39 12.65 -24.04
CA GLN A 401 -2.68 11.43 -24.43
C GLN A 401 -3.02 10.19 -23.59
N ASP A 402 -3.75 10.34 -22.49
CA ASP A 402 -4.12 9.23 -21.61
C ASP A 402 -5.34 8.45 -22.13
N GLU A 403 -5.82 8.75 -23.34
CA GLU A 403 -6.92 8.01 -23.94
C GLU A 403 -6.50 6.55 -24.21
N PRO A 404 -7.29 5.55 -23.76
CA PRO A 404 -6.91 4.15 -23.93
C PRO A 404 -6.66 3.76 -25.39
N VAL A 405 -5.61 2.96 -25.62
CA VAL A 405 -5.18 2.55 -26.95
C VAL A 405 -5.38 1.04 -27.13
N PRO A 406 -5.90 0.55 -28.27
CA PRO A 406 -6.01 -0.89 -28.52
C PRO A 406 -4.68 -1.61 -28.32
N LEU A 407 -4.68 -2.71 -27.56
CA LEU A 407 -3.46 -3.42 -27.15
C LEU A 407 -2.56 -3.79 -28.33
N GLY A 408 -3.11 -4.37 -29.39
CA GLY A 408 -2.32 -4.75 -30.57
C GLY A 408 -1.63 -3.57 -31.26
N ARG A 409 -2.29 -2.40 -31.29
CA ARG A 409 -1.68 -1.16 -31.82
C ARG A 409 -0.56 -0.67 -30.91
N PHE A 410 -0.77 -0.70 -29.60
CA PHE A 410 0.23 -0.30 -28.62
C PHE A 410 1.48 -1.18 -28.70
N LEU A 411 1.33 -2.51 -28.68
CA LEU A 411 2.44 -3.46 -28.74
C LEU A 411 3.21 -3.41 -30.08
N THR A 412 2.53 -3.12 -31.19
CA THR A 412 3.19 -2.88 -32.48
C THR A 412 4.09 -1.63 -32.44
N ALA A 413 3.67 -0.59 -31.73
CA ALA A 413 4.46 0.63 -31.55
C ALA A 413 5.59 0.47 -30.52
N HIS A 414 5.44 -0.46 -29.57
CA HIS A 414 6.36 -0.71 -28.45
C HIS A 414 6.86 -2.16 -28.47
N SER A 415 7.63 -2.51 -29.52
CA SER A 415 8.12 -3.88 -29.73
C SER A 415 9.03 -4.39 -28.61
N ASP A 416 9.70 -3.48 -27.90
CA ASP A 416 10.51 -3.76 -26.72
C ASP A 416 9.65 -4.20 -25.52
N VAL A 417 8.53 -3.51 -25.30
CA VAL A 417 7.52 -3.91 -24.30
C VAL A 417 6.91 -5.26 -24.67
N ASP A 418 6.56 -5.46 -25.94
CA ASP A 418 5.99 -6.72 -26.43
C ASP A 418 6.95 -7.91 -26.23
N ALA A 419 8.24 -7.70 -26.51
CA ALA A 419 9.29 -8.67 -26.27
C ALA A 419 9.45 -8.98 -24.77
N SER A 420 9.49 -7.95 -23.91
CA SER A 420 9.58 -8.11 -22.46
C SER A 420 8.37 -8.85 -21.89
N LEU A 421 7.16 -8.57 -22.40
CA LEU A 421 5.96 -9.31 -22.00
C LEU A 421 6.04 -10.79 -22.38
N ALA A 422 6.51 -11.09 -23.60
CA ALA A 422 6.70 -12.46 -24.05
C ALA A 422 7.77 -13.19 -23.23
N GLU A 423 8.85 -12.51 -22.86
CA GLU A 423 9.91 -13.07 -22.04
C GLU A 423 9.41 -13.40 -20.61
N ARG A 424 8.82 -12.41 -19.94
CA ARG A 424 8.48 -12.51 -18.51
C ARG A 424 7.13 -13.18 -18.21
N TYR A 425 6.21 -13.17 -19.17
CA TYR A 425 4.82 -13.63 -18.96
C TYR A 425 4.31 -14.60 -20.04
N SER A 426 5.18 -15.24 -20.83
CA SER A 426 4.74 -16.20 -21.88
C SER A 426 3.89 -17.35 -21.35
N ALA A 427 4.13 -17.81 -20.12
CA ALA A 427 3.36 -18.87 -19.49
C ALA A 427 2.03 -18.38 -18.88
N ALA A 428 1.78 -17.06 -18.82
CA ALA A 428 0.59 -16.49 -18.20
C ALA A 428 -0.62 -16.57 -19.15
N PRO A 429 -1.72 -17.24 -18.78
CA PRO A 429 -2.90 -17.32 -19.64
C PRO A 429 -3.55 -15.95 -19.88
N GLU A 430 -3.33 -14.97 -19.00
CA GLU A 430 -3.80 -13.59 -19.17
C GLU A 430 -3.20 -12.97 -20.43
N LEU A 431 -1.89 -13.10 -20.64
CA LEU A 431 -1.23 -12.57 -21.82
C LEU A 431 -1.69 -13.31 -23.09
N ALA A 432 -1.84 -14.63 -23.02
CA ALA A 432 -2.34 -15.42 -24.14
C ALA A 432 -3.75 -14.99 -24.54
N ARG A 433 -4.68 -14.83 -23.58
CA ARG A 433 -6.04 -14.34 -23.81
C ARG A 433 -6.04 -12.92 -24.38
N LEU A 434 -5.26 -12.00 -23.80
CA LEU A 434 -5.15 -10.63 -24.28
C LEU A 434 -4.62 -10.53 -25.72
N ARG A 435 -3.81 -11.49 -26.15
CA ARG A 435 -3.32 -11.62 -27.53
C ARG A 435 -4.27 -12.40 -28.46
N GLY A 436 -5.40 -12.91 -27.96
CA GLY A 436 -6.33 -13.73 -28.73
C GLY A 436 -5.80 -15.12 -29.07
N LEU A 437 -4.91 -15.66 -28.23
CA LEU A 437 -4.24 -16.96 -28.41
C LEU A 437 -4.84 -18.09 -27.53
N ALA A 438 -5.82 -17.79 -26.69
CA ALA A 438 -6.42 -18.70 -25.71
C ALA A 438 -7.90 -19.01 -26.00
#